data_AF-A0A3L6FS84-F1
#
_entry.id   AF-A0A3L6FS84-F1
#
_cell.length_a   1.000
_cell.length_b   1.000
_cell.length_c   1.000
_cell.angle_alpha   90.00
_cell.angle_beta   90.00
_cell.angle_gamma   90.00
#
_symmetry.space_group_name_H-M   'P 1'
#
loop_
_entity.id
_entity.type
_entity.pdbx_description
1 polymer ?
#
loop_
_entity_poly.entity_id
_entity_poly.type
_entity_poly.pdbx_seq_one_letter_code
_entity_poly.pdbx_strand_id
1 'polypeptide(L)' 'MGLVKTRLGDMELEFVAAWVRDGETVVEQLFFRDPDGNVVEVCDCEKLPVIPLADAGSTGLLPNTLLLPVETNLHG' A
#
# COMPACT_ATOMS: atom_id res chain seq x y z
N MET A 1 -6.19 -2.11 -11.29
CA MET A 1 -5.19 -1.22 -11.93
C MET A 1 -5.51 -0.76 -13.37
N GLY A 2 -6.28 -1.50 -14.17
CA GLY A 2 -6.45 -1.19 -15.62
C GLY A 2 -6.86 0.24 -15.96
N LEU A 3 -7.83 0.82 -15.24
CA LEU A 3 -8.28 2.20 -15.47
C LEU A 3 -7.16 3.23 -15.29
N VAL A 4 -6.30 3.03 -14.29
CA VAL A 4 -5.16 3.93 -14.02
C VAL A 4 -4.18 3.89 -15.19
N LYS A 5 -3.83 2.70 -15.68
CA LYS A 5 -2.93 2.52 -16.83
C LYS A 5 -3.48 3.18 -18.10
N THR A 6 -4.77 3.00 -18.39
CA THR A 6 -5.44 3.68 -19.52
C THR A 6 -5.34 5.20 -19.38
N ARG A 7 -5.65 5.73 -18.20
CA ARG A 7 -5.62 7.18 -17.97
C ARG A 7 -4.21 7.77 -18.10
N LEU A 8 -3.19 7.08 -17.59
CA LEU A 8 -1.79 7.51 -17.74
C LEU A 8 -1.36 7.49 -19.21
N GLY A 9 -1.76 6.46 -19.97
CA GLY A 9 -1.53 6.39 -21.41
C GLY A 9 -2.19 7.54 -22.18
N ASP A 10 -3.45 7.87 -21.87
CA ASP A 10 -4.17 9.01 -22.48
C ASP A 10 -3.51 10.37 -22.17
N MET A 11 -2.75 10.44 -21.08
CA MET A 11 -1.98 11.62 -20.66
C MET A 11 -0.53 11.62 -21.16
N GLU A 12 -0.13 10.61 -21.94
CA GLU A 12 1.25 10.41 -22.41
C GLU A 12 2.27 10.34 -21.26
N LEU A 13 1.85 9.82 -20.11
CA LEU A 13 2.72 9.61 -18.95
C LEU A 13 3.27 8.19 -18.93
N GLU A 14 4.60 8.11 -18.95
CA GLU A 14 5.33 6.85 -18.76
C GLU A 14 5.14 6.32 -17.34
N PHE A 15 4.97 5.00 -17.23
CA PHE A 15 4.84 4.32 -15.95
C PHE A 15 5.54 2.97 -15.95
N VAL A 16 5.91 2.51 -14.76
CA VAL A 16 6.42 1.15 -14.53
C VAL A 16 5.42 0.42 -13.64
N ALA A 17 5.01 -0.77 -14.03
CA ALA A 17 4.16 -1.63 -13.22
C ALA A 17 4.86 -2.95 -12.92
N ALA A 18 4.74 -3.41 -11.67
CA ALA A 18 5.32 -4.67 -11.22
C ALA A 18 4.38 -5.38 -10.25
N TRP A 19 4.39 -6.70 -10.30
CA TRP A 19 3.77 -7.53 -9.27
C TRP A 19 4.75 -7.69 -8.12
N VAL A 20 4.33 -7.28 -6.92
CA VAL A 20 5.14 -7.39 -5.70
C VAL A 20 4.49 -8.37 -4.75
N ARG A 21 5.33 -9.20 -4.13
CA ARG A 21 4.92 -10.23 -3.17
C ARG A 21 5.56 -9.95 -1.82
N ASP A 22 4.73 -9.91 -0.78
CA ASP A 22 5.13 -9.88 0.62
C ASP A 22 4.38 -11.01 1.35
N GLY A 23 5.12 -12.07 1.70
CA GLY A 23 4.54 -13.33 2.17
C GLY A 23 3.50 -13.93 1.19
N GLU A 24 2.28 -14.11 1.69
CA GLU A 24 1.14 -14.60 0.91
C GLU A 24 0.46 -13.50 0.07
N THR A 25 0.74 -12.23 0.38
CA THR A 25 0.13 -11.08 -0.26
C THR A 25 0.80 -10.79 -1.59
N VAL A 26 0.01 -10.60 -2.64
CA VAL A 26 0.48 -10.22 -3.98
C VAL A 26 -0.36 -9.06 -4.50
N VAL A 27 0.30 -7.94 -4.72
CA VAL A 27 -0.30 -6.68 -5.20
C VAL A 27 0.37 -6.25 -6.50
N GLU A 28 -0.37 -5.49 -7.31
CA GLU A 28 0.20 -4.77 -8.43
C GLU A 28 0.56 -3.35 -7.99
N GLN A 29 1.84 -3.00 -8.06
CA GLN A 29 2.33 -1.64 -7.84
C GLN A 29 2.63 -0.97 -9.18
N LEU A 30 2.24 0.29 -9.29
CA LEU A 30 2.50 1.15 -10.43
C LEU A 30 3.20 2.42 -9.95
N PHE A 31 4.28 2.79 -10.63
CA PHE A 31 5.04 4.01 -10.37
C PHE A 31 5.01 4.90 -11.61
N PHE A 32 4.76 6.18 -11.43
CA PHE A 32 4.90 7.20 -12.47
C PHE A 32 5.40 8.51 -11.87
N ARG A 33 5.84 9.44 -12.72
CA ARG A 33 6.10 10.82 -12.29
C ARG A 33 4.92 11.70 -12.67
N ASP A 34 4.46 12.52 -11.74
CA ASP A 34 3.49 13.56 -12.05
C ASP A 34 4.17 14.70 -12.86
N PRO A 35 3.38 15.66 -13.41
CA PRO A 35 3.93 16.77 -14.18
C PRO A 35 4.90 17.69 -13.40
N ASP A 36 4.82 17.68 -12.07
CA ASP A 36 5.70 18.44 -11.18
C ASP A 36 6.99 17.67 -10.84
N GLY A 37 7.10 16.41 -11.30
CA GLY A 37 8.26 15.54 -11.12
C GLY A 37 8.23 14.71 -9.84
N ASN A 38 7.14 14.74 -9.06
CA ASN A 38 7.00 13.89 -7.88
C ASN A 38 6.79 12.44 -8.33
N VAL A 39 7.31 11.50 -7.54
CA VAL A 39 7.06 10.07 -7.75
C VAL A 39 5.74 9.71 -7.09
N VAL A 40 4.81 9.17 -7.88
CA VAL A 40 3.54 8.66 -7.40
C VAL A 40 3.55 7.14 -7.49
N GLU A 41 3.23 6.48 -6.38
CA GLU A 41 2.96 5.05 -6.31
C GLU A 41 1.44 4.82 -6.25
N VAL A 42 0.95 3.86 -7.04
CA VAL A 42 -0.42 3.34 -6.97
C VAL A 42 -0.38 1.84 -6.76
N CYS A 43 -1.02 1.36 -5.69
CA CYS A 43 -1.15 -0.05 -5.34
C CYS A 43 -2.63 -0.47 -5.38
N ASP A 44 -2.93 -1.63 -5.96
CA ASP A 44 -4.31 -2.15 -5.94
C ASP A 44 -4.76 -2.58 -4.53
N CYS A 45 -3.83 -3.01 -3.67
CA CYS A 45 -3.93 -3.10 -2.20
C CYS A 45 -5.17 -3.79 -1.60
N GLU A 46 -6.05 -4.39 -2.41
CA GLU A 46 -7.26 -5.12 -2.01
C GLU A 46 -6.97 -6.29 -1.05
N LYS A 47 -5.71 -6.73 -1.00
CA LYS A 47 -5.25 -7.87 -0.22
C LYS A 47 -4.36 -7.48 0.97
N LEU A 48 -4.14 -6.18 1.21
CA LEU A 48 -3.39 -5.77 2.39
C LEU A 48 -4.24 -5.99 3.65
N PRO A 49 -3.66 -6.54 4.73
CA PRO A 49 -4.35 -6.66 6.00
C PRO A 49 -4.63 -5.27 6.57
N VAL A 50 -5.90 -4.89 6.69
CA VAL A 50 -6.31 -3.68 7.39
C VAL A 50 -6.41 -4.01 8.87
N ILE A 51 -5.49 -3.48 9.67
CA ILE A 51 -5.56 -3.53 11.13
C ILE A 51 -6.18 -2.21 11.57
N PRO A 52 -7.39 -2.22 12.17
CA PRO A 52 -7.96 -1.01 12.75
C PRO A 52 -7.01 -0.45 13.81
N LEU A 53 -6.69 0.83 13.71
CA LEU A 53 -6.02 1.51 14.80
C LEU A 53 -7.02 1.59 15.95
N ALA A 54 -6.69 0.96 17.08
CA ALA A 54 -7.50 1.09 18.28
C ALA A 54 -7.57 2.57 18.68
N ASP A 55 -8.76 3.06 18.99
CA ASP A 55 -8.96 4.41 19.47
C ASP A 55 -8.19 4.58 20.79
N ALA A 56 -6.99 5.17 20.72
CA ALA A 56 -6.19 5.46 21.91
C ALA A 56 -6.83 6.54 22.81
N GLY A 57 -8.03 7.02 22.45
CA GLY A 57 -8.76 8.10 23.11
C GLY A 57 -9.92 7.70 24.02
N SER A 58 -10.36 6.44 24.10
CA SER A 58 -11.47 6.06 24.98
C SER A 58 -11.07 4.97 25.99
N THR A 59 -10.50 5.44 27.10
CA THR A 59 -10.65 4.87 28.45
C THR A 59 -10.65 3.34 28.60
N GLY A 60 -9.52 2.80 29.09
CA GLY A 60 -9.53 1.76 30.13
C GLY A 60 -9.59 0.31 29.68
N LEU A 61 -8.47 -0.38 29.89
CA LEU A 61 -8.30 -1.85 29.98
C LEU A 61 -8.50 -2.63 28.68
N LEU A 62 -7.39 -2.94 28.00
CA LEU A 62 -7.25 -4.22 27.32
C LEU A 62 -6.00 -4.95 27.87
N PRO A 63 -6.11 -6.23 28.25
CA PRO A 63 -5.01 -7.02 28.78
C PRO A 63 -3.93 -7.24 27.72
N ASN A 64 -2.69 -7.46 28.16
CA ASN A 64 -1.45 -7.68 27.41
C ASN A 64 -1.45 -8.80 26.34
N THR A 65 -2.59 -9.24 25.81
CA THR A 65 -2.72 -10.38 24.88
C THR A 65 -2.80 -9.97 23.40
N LEU A 66 -2.80 -8.67 23.07
CA LEU A 66 -2.85 -8.18 21.67
C LEU A 66 -1.54 -7.63 21.13
N LEU A 67 -0.41 -7.90 21.81
CA LEU A 67 0.91 -7.74 21.19
C LEU A 67 1.10 -8.87 20.15
N LEU A 68 0.38 -8.80 19.04
CA LEU A 68 0.85 -9.44 17.82
C LEU A 68 2.22 -8.82 17.53
N PRO A 69 3.27 -9.62 17.26
CA PRO A 69 4.54 -9.06 16.86
C PRO A 69 4.25 -8.20 15.64
N VAL A 70 4.56 -6.90 15.74
CA VAL A 70 4.65 -6.08 14.55
C VAL A 70 5.81 -6.70 13.79
N GLU A 71 5.51 -7.53 12.79
CA GLU A 71 6.51 -7.99 11.84
C GLU A 71 6.96 -6.71 11.14
N THR A 72 8.04 -6.11 11.64
CA THR A 72 8.72 -5.05 10.94
C THR A 72 9.25 -5.69 9.68
N ASN A 73 8.49 -5.63 8.59
CA ASN A 73 8.99 -5.89 7.25
C ASN A 73 9.98 -4.76 6.90
N LEU A 74 11.16 -4.84 7.53
CA LEU A 74 12.32 -4.04 7.24
C LEU A 74 12.86 -4.56 5.92
N HIS A 75 12.39 -3.94 4.84
CA HIS A 75 12.91 -4.17 3.51
C HIS A 75 14.36 -3.67 3.47
N GLY A 76 15.29 -4.60 3.30
CA GLY A 76 16.69 -4.35 2.94
C GLY A 76 16.88 -4.30 1.43
#